data_AF-A0A9E4HW04-F1
#
_entry.id   AF-A0A9E4HW04-F1
#
_cell.length_a   1.000
_cell.length_b   1.000
_cell.length_c   1.000
_cell.angle_alpha   90.00
_cell.angle_beta   90.00
_cell.angle_gamma   90.00
#
_symmetry.space_group_name_H-M   'P 1'
#
loop_
_entity.id
_entity.type
_entity.pdbx_description
1 polymer ?
#
loop_
_entity_poly.entity_id
_entity_poly.type
_entity_poly.pdbx_seq_one_letter_code
_entity_poly.pdbx_strand_id
1 'polypeptide(L)'
;MAPQDLTCDRWYDGSLTLRQPARGFRATTDAILLAAAIPLDVQHPLELGAGAGAVTIALAARLPKLPITAIERDPDMAALLARNAEDNGFSDRITIITSDALLAKAPWHGRHDLVLANPPYNDISSSLSANDHRKASMAAADLGAWVMASAGALAPKGRMVMISRADRLDEVLAALPPIFGDVSLRAIHSLPDAPASRVLITARKGISGALTMLPPLILRKDAENLTAEMDAISHHRAAIDLLPPGRNFGKVRLPY
;
A
#
# COMPACT_ATOMS: atom_id res chain seq x y z
N MET A 1 22.78 5.32 -3.11
CA MET A 1 23.11 4.91 -1.71
C MET A 1 24.27 3.92 -1.62
N ALA A 2 25.12 4.04 -0.60
CA ALA A 2 26.23 3.11 -0.34
C ALA A 2 25.73 1.83 0.37
N PRO A 3 26.34 0.64 0.12
CA PRO A 3 25.86 -0.63 0.69
C PRO A 3 25.78 -0.67 2.22
N GLN A 4 26.68 0.03 2.91
CA GLN A 4 26.75 0.11 4.37
C GLN A 4 25.57 0.85 5.03
N ASP A 5 24.79 1.60 4.23
CA ASP A 5 23.64 2.37 4.71
C ASP A 5 22.32 1.60 4.53
N LEU A 6 22.37 0.36 4.06
CA LEU A 6 21.21 -0.49 3.79
C LEU A 6 21.13 -1.67 4.76
N THR A 7 19.91 -2.03 5.18
CA THR A 7 19.61 -3.33 5.78
C THR A 7 18.88 -4.20 4.76
N CYS A 8 18.95 -5.52 4.95
CA CYS A 8 18.21 -6.49 4.15
C CYS A 8 17.25 -7.24 5.06
N ASP A 9 15.97 -6.92 4.96
CA ASP A 9 14.93 -7.55 5.76
C ASP A 9 14.37 -8.76 5.03
N ARG A 10 13.88 -9.76 5.78
CA ARG A 10 13.34 -11.01 5.25
C ARG A 10 11.85 -11.10 5.55
N TRP A 11 11.04 -11.28 4.52
CA TRP A 11 9.58 -11.37 4.61
C TRP A 11 9.09 -12.74 4.17
N TYR A 12 7.89 -13.13 4.61
CA TYR A 12 7.25 -14.42 4.28
C TYR A 12 8.22 -15.60 4.51
N ASP A 13 8.70 -15.74 5.75
CA ASP A 13 9.66 -16.78 6.17
C ASP A 13 10.97 -16.78 5.37
N GLY A 14 11.37 -15.62 4.85
CA GLY A 14 12.59 -15.44 4.07
C GLY A 14 12.46 -15.75 2.60
N SER A 15 11.25 -16.04 2.12
CA SER A 15 10.99 -16.22 0.68
C SER A 15 11.04 -14.90 -0.10
N LEU A 16 11.03 -13.75 0.57
CA LEU A 16 11.34 -12.45 -0.01
C LEU A 16 12.41 -11.72 0.79
N THR A 17 13.21 -10.94 0.08
CA THR A 17 14.19 -10.03 0.68
C THR A 17 13.90 -8.60 0.26
N LEU A 18 14.00 -7.67 1.21
CA LEU A 18 13.83 -6.25 0.94
C LEU A 18 15.04 -5.48 1.47
N ARG A 19 15.82 -4.91 0.55
CA ARG A 19 16.85 -3.92 0.90
C ARG A 19 16.20 -2.57 1.12
N GLN A 20 16.50 -1.92 2.24
CA GLN A 20 16.00 -0.60 2.57
C GLN A 20 17.02 0.21 3.38
N PRO A 21 16.92 1.55 3.40
CA PRO A 21 17.77 2.38 4.25
C PRO A 21 17.74 1.92 5.71
N ALA A 22 18.91 1.89 6.35
CA ALA A 22 19.03 1.54 7.77
C ALA A 22 18.35 2.57 8.70
N ARG A 23 18.13 3.79 8.19
CA ARG A 23 17.54 4.94 8.91
C ARG A 23 16.52 5.65 8.01
N GLY A 24 15.62 6.43 8.61
CA GLY A 24 14.54 7.11 7.89
C GLY A 24 13.28 6.26 7.76
N PHE A 25 12.45 6.57 6.76
CA PHE A 25 11.21 5.83 6.51
C PHE A 25 11.53 4.39 6.08
N ARG A 26 10.99 3.42 6.83
CA ARG A 26 11.18 1.99 6.59
C ARG A 26 9.85 1.29 6.38
N ALA A 27 9.87 0.27 5.55
CA ALA A 27 8.75 -0.63 5.34
C ALA A 27 8.35 -1.31 6.66
N THR A 28 7.07 -1.27 6.96
CA THR A 28 6.44 -1.89 8.12
C THR A 28 5.47 -2.98 7.68
N THR A 29 4.77 -3.58 8.64
CA THR A 29 3.62 -4.48 8.40
C THR A 29 2.58 -3.86 7.46
N ASP A 30 2.49 -2.52 7.38
CA ASP A 30 1.54 -1.81 6.52
C ASP A 30 1.70 -2.20 5.04
N ALA A 31 2.93 -2.48 4.60
CA ALA A 31 3.18 -2.89 3.21
C ALA A 31 2.63 -4.30 2.90
N ILE A 32 2.78 -5.23 3.84
CA ILE A 32 2.21 -6.58 3.73
C ILE A 32 0.68 -6.49 3.73
N LEU A 33 0.10 -5.69 4.62
CA LEU A 33 -1.35 -5.51 4.73
C LEU A 33 -1.93 -4.85 3.46
N LEU A 34 -1.28 -3.81 2.94
CA LEU A 34 -1.72 -3.16 1.71
C LEU A 34 -1.63 -4.12 0.51
N ALA A 35 -0.53 -4.87 0.38
CA ALA A 35 -0.38 -5.86 -0.70
C ALA A 35 -1.45 -6.97 -0.61
N ALA A 36 -1.77 -7.43 0.60
CA ALA A 36 -2.80 -8.44 0.85
C ALA A 36 -4.22 -7.93 0.55
N ALA A 37 -4.47 -6.64 0.67
CA ALA A 37 -5.75 -5.99 0.37
C ALA A 37 -6.06 -5.81 -1.12
N ILE A 38 -5.11 -6.12 -2.01
CA ILE A 38 -5.32 -5.98 -3.45
C ILE A 38 -6.12 -7.20 -3.97
N PRO A 39 -7.22 -7.01 -4.72
CA PRO A 39 -8.05 -8.10 -5.21
C PRO A 39 -7.31 -8.92 -6.28
N LEU A 40 -7.75 -10.17 -6.52
CA LEU A 40 -7.10 -11.09 -7.46
C LEU A 40 -7.38 -10.75 -8.94
N ASP A 41 -8.45 -9.99 -9.22
CA ASP A 41 -8.92 -9.65 -10.57
C ASP A 41 -8.28 -8.37 -11.14
N VAL A 42 -7.42 -7.70 -10.38
CA VAL A 42 -6.68 -6.51 -10.83
C VAL A 42 -5.79 -6.84 -12.04
N GLN A 43 -5.72 -5.91 -13.00
CA GLN A 43 -4.92 -6.06 -14.21
C GLN A 43 -3.82 -4.98 -14.34
N HIS A 44 -4.09 -3.75 -13.92
CA HIS A 44 -3.22 -2.59 -14.13
C HIS A 44 -3.04 -1.75 -12.86
N PRO A 45 -2.46 -2.31 -11.78
CA PRO A 45 -2.21 -1.58 -10.55
C PRO A 45 -1.15 -0.48 -10.74
N LEU A 46 -1.36 0.63 -10.05
CA LEU A 46 -0.39 1.70 -9.88
C LEU A 46 -0.12 1.95 -8.40
N GLU A 47 1.13 1.81 -7.97
CA GLU A 47 1.57 2.25 -6.65
C GLU A 47 2.08 3.69 -6.70
N LEU A 48 1.51 4.55 -5.87
CA LEU A 48 1.98 5.92 -5.67
C LEU A 48 2.94 5.94 -4.47
N GLY A 49 4.15 6.47 -4.67
CA GLY A 49 5.14 6.61 -3.59
C GLY A 49 5.72 5.28 -3.13
N ALA A 50 6.29 4.53 -4.06
CA ALA A 50 6.67 3.14 -3.83
C ALA A 50 7.90 2.94 -2.91
N GLY A 51 8.68 4.00 -2.65
CA GLY A 51 9.89 3.94 -1.85
C GLY A 51 10.85 2.87 -2.36
N ALA A 52 11.30 1.98 -1.47
CA ALA A 52 12.18 0.86 -1.82
C ALA A 52 11.42 -0.33 -2.47
N GLY A 53 10.13 -0.20 -2.74
CA GLY A 53 9.29 -1.24 -3.35
C GLY A 53 8.64 -2.20 -2.37
N ALA A 54 8.51 -1.83 -1.11
CA ALA A 54 7.98 -2.70 -0.07
C ALA A 54 6.62 -3.35 -0.45
N VAL A 55 5.65 -2.53 -0.85
CA VAL A 55 4.33 -3.02 -1.28
C VAL A 55 4.45 -3.66 -2.67
N THR A 56 5.19 -3.04 -3.59
CA THR A 56 5.41 -3.56 -4.95
C THR A 56 5.90 -5.01 -4.95
N ILE A 57 6.94 -5.30 -4.17
CA ILE A 57 7.58 -6.62 -4.07
C ILE A 57 6.66 -7.62 -3.37
N ALA A 58 5.98 -7.22 -2.29
CA ALA A 58 4.98 -8.07 -1.65
C ALA A 58 3.80 -8.41 -2.57
N LEU A 59 3.31 -7.43 -3.34
CA LEU A 59 2.22 -7.60 -4.30
C LEU A 59 2.67 -8.51 -5.46
N ALA A 60 3.87 -8.28 -6.00
CA ALA A 60 4.45 -9.11 -7.03
C ALA A 60 4.53 -10.57 -6.57
N ALA A 61 5.01 -10.82 -5.35
CA ALA A 61 5.11 -12.16 -4.79
C ALA A 61 3.76 -12.86 -4.56
N ARG A 62 2.72 -12.09 -4.21
CA ARG A 62 1.36 -12.61 -4.02
C ARG A 62 0.66 -12.89 -5.35
N LEU A 63 0.90 -12.07 -6.39
CA LEU A 63 0.29 -12.18 -7.72
C LEU A 63 1.37 -12.34 -8.79
N PRO A 64 1.84 -13.59 -9.06
CA PRO A 64 3.05 -13.85 -9.86
C PRO A 64 3.01 -13.37 -11.32
N LYS A 65 1.82 -13.15 -11.88
CA LYS A 65 1.64 -12.75 -13.30
C LYS A 65 1.20 -11.30 -13.48
N LEU A 66 1.03 -10.56 -12.39
CA LEU A 66 0.52 -9.20 -12.44
C LEU A 66 1.64 -8.23 -12.87
N PRO A 67 1.47 -7.47 -13.98
CA PRO A 67 2.31 -6.32 -14.24
C PRO A 67 1.99 -5.21 -13.23
N ILE A 68 3.02 -4.60 -12.64
CA ILE A 68 2.86 -3.56 -11.63
C ILE A 68 3.58 -2.30 -12.09
N THR A 69 2.91 -1.15 -12.02
CA THR A 69 3.56 0.16 -12.20
C THR A 69 3.77 0.80 -10.83
N ALA A 70 4.97 1.30 -10.57
CA ALA A 70 5.34 1.94 -9.32
C ALA A 70 5.94 3.33 -9.59
N ILE A 71 5.43 4.36 -8.90
CA ILE A 71 5.94 5.72 -9.00
C ILE A 71 6.74 6.04 -7.75
N GLU A 72 7.97 6.50 -7.94
CA GLU A 72 8.82 6.97 -6.85
C GLU A 72 9.52 8.27 -7.28
N ARG A 73 9.51 9.28 -6.41
CA ARG A 73 10.07 10.60 -6.72
C ARG A 73 11.58 10.63 -6.54
N ASP A 74 12.09 9.92 -5.54
CA ASP A 74 13.51 9.87 -5.22
C ASP A 74 14.23 8.87 -6.15
N PRO A 75 15.17 9.32 -7.01
CA PRO A 75 15.91 8.44 -7.90
C PRO A 75 16.72 7.36 -7.18
N ASP A 76 17.25 7.63 -5.97
CA ASP A 76 17.99 6.64 -5.19
C ASP A 76 17.06 5.53 -4.68
N MET A 77 15.85 5.90 -4.24
CA MET A 77 14.83 4.92 -3.82
C MET A 77 14.28 4.13 -5.01
N ALA A 78 14.04 4.78 -6.16
CA ALA A 78 13.62 4.10 -7.39
C ALA A 78 14.67 3.10 -7.88
N ALA A 79 15.97 3.45 -7.80
CA ALA A 79 17.05 2.52 -8.11
C ALA A 79 17.14 1.36 -7.11
N LEU A 80 16.86 1.61 -5.82
CA LEU A 80 16.80 0.55 -4.81
C LEU A 80 15.60 -0.38 -5.03
N LEU A 81 14.45 0.15 -5.43
CA LEU A 81 13.28 -0.63 -5.84
C LEU A 81 13.61 -1.52 -7.04
N ALA A 82 14.32 -1.01 -8.05
CA ALA A 82 14.77 -1.80 -9.19
C ALA A 82 15.66 -2.98 -8.77
N ARG A 83 16.60 -2.75 -7.85
CA ARG A 83 17.44 -3.81 -7.29
C ARG A 83 16.64 -4.84 -6.50
N ASN A 84 15.68 -4.39 -5.69
CA ASN A 84 14.79 -5.31 -4.98
C ASN A 84 13.93 -6.14 -5.94
N ALA A 85 13.46 -5.55 -7.04
CA ALA A 85 12.76 -6.29 -8.08
C ALA A 85 13.65 -7.36 -8.71
N GLU A 86 14.91 -7.04 -9.00
CA GLU A 86 15.89 -7.97 -9.53
C GLU A 86 16.23 -9.09 -8.54
N ASP A 87 16.56 -8.76 -7.29
CA ASP A 87 16.92 -9.70 -6.23
C ASP A 87 15.80 -10.74 -5.97
N ASN A 88 14.53 -10.36 -6.21
CA ASN A 88 13.37 -11.25 -6.04
C ASN A 88 12.85 -11.84 -7.37
N GLY A 89 13.49 -11.56 -8.51
CA GLY A 89 13.12 -12.13 -9.82
C GLY A 89 11.84 -11.55 -10.43
N PHE A 90 11.54 -10.27 -10.20
CA PHE A 90 10.32 -9.58 -10.63
C PHE A 90 10.56 -8.44 -11.64
N SER A 91 11.79 -8.26 -12.13
CA SER A 91 12.16 -7.15 -13.03
C SER A 91 11.39 -7.13 -14.35
N ASP A 92 10.92 -8.28 -14.83
CA ASP A 92 10.19 -8.43 -16.08
C ASP A 92 8.77 -7.86 -16.05
N ARG A 93 8.24 -7.59 -14.85
CA ARG A 93 6.83 -7.20 -14.64
C ARG A 93 6.65 -6.00 -13.73
N ILE A 94 7.72 -5.39 -13.24
CA ILE A 94 7.66 -4.14 -12.47
C ILE A 94 8.17 -2.99 -13.34
N THR A 95 7.26 -2.09 -13.69
CA THR A 95 7.59 -0.81 -14.36
C THR A 95 7.77 0.27 -13.31
N ILE A 96 8.93 0.93 -13.32
CA ILE A 96 9.30 1.96 -12.35
C ILE A 96 9.32 3.31 -13.06
N ILE A 97 8.58 4.27 -12.53
CA ILE A 97 8.52 5.64 -13.05
C ILE A 97 9.12 6.57 -12.01
N THR A 98 10.31 7.12 -12.29
CA THR A 98 10.93 8.14 -11.43
C THR A 98 10.26 9.50 -11.65
N SER A 99 9.26 9.83 -10.83
CA SER A 99 8.48 11.07 -10.95
C SER A 99 7.78 11.41 -9.64
N ASP A 100 7.35 12.68 -9.50
CA ASP A 100 6.40 13.04 -8.45
C ASP A 100 5.03 12.38 -8.74
N ALA A 101 4.52 11.62 -7.78
CA ALA A 101 3.23 10.94 -7.88
C ALA A 101 2.04 11.91 -7.79
N LEU A 102 2.25 13.11 -7.24
CA LEU A 102 1.23 14.12 -6.95
C LEU A 102 1.07 15.15 -8.08
N LEU A 103 1.62 14.88 -9.26
CA LEU A 103 1.48 15.77 -10.42
C LEU A 103 0.00 15.95 -10.79
N ALA A 104 -0.43 17.21 -10.92
CA ALA A 104 -1.79 17.54 -11.33
C ALA A 104 -2.14 17.03 -12.75
N LYS A 105 -1.13 16.87 -13.62
CA LYS A 105 -1.26 16.28 -14.97
C LYS A 105 -0.13 15.29 -15.17
N ALA A 106 -0.47 14.01 -15.14
CA ALA A 106 0.50 12.95 -15.31
C ALA A 106 0.13 11.98 -16.45
N PRO A 107 1.12 11.35 -17.10
CA PRO A 107 0.87 10.46 -18.23
C PRO A 107 0.08 9.20 -17.84
N TRP A 108 0.08 8.81 -16.55
CA TRP A 108 -0.66 7.66 -16.02
C TRP A 108 -2.14 7.95 -15.68
N HIS A 109 -2.63 9.18 -15.85
CA HIS A 109 -4.01 9.54 -15.53
C HIS A 109 -5.04 8.76 -16.36
N GLY A 110 -6.06 8.25 -15.68
CA GLY A 110 -7.20 7.54 -16.29
C GLY A 110 -6.91 6.14 -16.84
N ARG A 111 -5.76 5.53 -16.50
CA ARG A 111 -5.28 4.28 -17.12
C ARG A 111 -5.37 3.05 -16.22
N HIS A 112 -5.48 3.24 -14.91
CA HIS A 112 -5.31 2.15 -13.95
C HIS A 112 -6.65 1.70 -13.38
N ASP A 113 -6.88 0.39 -13.35
CA ASP A 113 -8.07 -0.21 -12.71
C ASP A 113 -7.93 -0.26 -11.19
N LEU A 114 -6.71 -0.15 -10.67
CA LEU A 114 -6.42 -0.03 -9.25
C LEU A 114 -5.26 0.94 -8.99
N VAL A 115 -5.41 1.77 -7.96
CA VAL A 115 -4.33 2.61 -7.43
C VAL A 115 -4.15 2.30 -5.96
N LEU A 116 -2.92 2.03 -5.56
CA LEU A 116 -2.56 1.77 -4.18
C LEU A 116 -1.58 2.82 -3.64
N ALA A 117 -1.74 3.16 -2.37
CA ALA A 117 -0.86 4.12 -1.71
C ALA A 117 -0.67 3.76 -0.23
N ASN A 118 0.57 3.87 0.23
CA ASN A 118 0.95 3.91 1.63
C ASN A 118 1.69 5.23 1.89
N PRO A 119 0.98 6.37 2.01
CA PRO A 119 1.61 7.67 2.17
C PRO A 119 2.53 7.68 3.40
N PRO A 120 3.66 8.42 3.36
CA PRO A 120 4.56 8.51 4.50
C PRO A 120 3.83 9.11 5.71
N TYR A 121 4.14 8.62 6.90
CA TYR A 121 3.63 9.19 8.15
C TYR A 121 4.50 10.36 8.61
N ASN A 122 3.89 11.35 9.28
CA ASN A 122 4.57 12.52 9.84
C ASN A 122 5.67 12.20 10.87
N ASP A 123 5.74 10.95 11.37
CA ASP A 123 6.77 10.48 12.31
C ASP A 123 8.09 10.22 11.58
N ILE A 124 8.67 11.29 11.06
CA ILE A 124 9.96 11.26 10.39
C ILE A 124 11.02 11.22 11.49
N SER A 125 11.68 10.06 11.62
CA SER A 125 12.79 9.85 12.56
C SER A 125 13.77 11.02 12.53
N SER A 126 14.29 11.45 13.69
CA SER A 126 15.27 12.53 13.89
C SER A 126 16.62 12.36 13.17
N SER A 127 16.71 11.38 12.26
CA SER A 127 17.91 10.97 11.55
C SER A 127 17.95 11.40 10.08
N LEU A 128 16.92 12.09 9.57
CA LEU A 128 16.99 12.69 8.23
C LEU A 128 17.79 14.01 8.28
N SER A 129 18.30 14.44 7.12
CA SER A 129 18.77 15.81 6.99
C SER A 129 17.59 16.78 7.15
N ALA A 130 17.85 18.02 7.59
CA ALA A 130 16.78 19.01 7.79
C ALA A 130 15.95 19.28 6.51
N ASN A 131 16.56 19.15 5.33
CA ASN A 131 15.86 19.35 4.06
C ASN A 131 15.01 18.14 3.66
N ASP A 132 15.47 16.93 3.97
CA ASP A 132 14.72 15.69 3.71
C ASP A 132 13.58 15.53 4.73
N HIS A 133 13.80 15.94 5.98
CA HIS A 133 12.74 16.13 6.98
C HIS A 133 11.63 17.02 6.45
N ARG A 134 11.96 18.19 5.90
CA ARG A 134 10.98 19.14 5.40
C ARG A 134 10.20 18.59 4.21
N LYS A 135 10.87 17.94 3.26
CA LYS A 135 10.20 17.33 2.08
C LYS A 135 9.29 16.17 2.47
N ALA A 136 9.78 15.24 3.29
CA ALA A 136 8.99 14.11 3.77
C ALA A 136 7.80 14.60 4.61
N SER A 137 7.97 15.65 5.43
CA SER A 137 6.91 16.20 6.27
C SER A 137 5.83 16.87 5.43
N MET A 138 6.21 17.60 4.37
CA MET A 138 5.24 18.20 3.44
C MET A 138 4.46 17.15 2.65
N ALA A 139 5.11 16.06 2.21
CA ALA A 139 4.45 14.97 1.49
C ALA A 139 3.54 14.12 2.40
N ALA A 140 3.89 13.97 3.68
CA ALA A 140 3.11 13.27 4.69
C ALA A 140 1.92 14.09 5.23
N ALA A 141 2.00 15.43 5.17
CA ALA A 141 0.97 16.33 5.67
C ALA A 141 -0.25 16.48 4.75
N ASP A 142 -0.16 16.08 3.47
CA ASP A 142 -1.24 16.28 2.50
C ASP A 142 -1.81 14.95 2.00
N LEU A 143 -2.50 14.22 2.89
CA LEU A 143 -3.26 13.02 2.52
C LEU A 143 -4.31 13.31 1.42
N GLY A 144 -4.78 14.56 1.35
CA GLY A 144 -5.70 14.99 0.30
C GLY A 144 -5.08 14.90 -1.09
N ALA A 145 -3.85 15.36 -1.27
CA ALA A 145 -3.13 15.24 -2.53
C ALA A 145 -2.98 13.78 -2.97
N TRP A 146 -2.72 12.84 -2.05
CA TRP A 146 -2.63 11.41 -2.37
C TRP A 146 -3.98 10.84 -2.85
N VAL A 147 -5.08 11.22 -2.19
CA VAL A 147 -6.44 10.84 -2.61
C VAL A 147 -6.74 11.42 -4.00
N MET A 148 -6.40 12.67 -4.26
CA MET A 148 -6.61 13.33 -5.55
C MET A 148 -5.75 12.72 -6.67
N ALA A 149 -4.48 12.43 -6.40
CA ALA A 149 -3.60 11.74 -7.33
C ALA A 149 -4.14 10.34 -7.67
N SER A 150 -4.64 9.62 -6.66
CA SER A 150 -5.31 8.32 -6.88
C SER A 150 -6.55 8.47 -7.75
N ALA A 151 -7.39 9.47 -7.49
CA ALA A 151 -8.57 9.78 -8.31
C ALA A 151 -8.19 10.09 -9.77
N GLY A 152 -7.11 10.82 -9.99
CA GLY A 152 -6.59 11.18 -11.32
C GLY A 152 -6.07 9.96 -12.10
N ALA A 153 -5.31 9.09 -11.43
CA ALA A 153 -4.73 7.87 -12.01
C ALA A 153 -5.77 6.81 -12.41
N LEU A 154 -6.88 6.70 -11.65
CA LEU A 154 -7.89 5.68 -11.88
C LEU A 154 -8.67 5.86 -13.19
N ALA A 155 -8.80 4.76 -13.93
CA ALA A 155 -9.79 4.58 -14.99
C ALA A 155 -11.22 4.57 -14.38
N PRO A 156 -12.28 4.77 -15.19
CA PRO A 156 -13.66 4.64 -14.72
C PRO A 156 -13.91 3.29 -14.04
N LYS A 157 -14.64 3.29 -12.91
CA LYS A 157 -14.95 2.12 -12.07
C LYS A 157 -13.76 1.50 -11.32
N GLY A 158 -12.55 2.05 -11.51
CA GLY A 158 -11.35 1.62 -10.82
C GLY A 158 -11.40 1.84 -9.31
N ARG A 159 -10.50 1.17 -8.59
CA ARG A 159 -10.46 1.11 -7.13
C ARG A 159 -9.22 1.77 -6.56
N MET A 160 -9.40 2.70 -5.64
CA MET A 160 -8.32 3.13 -4.75
C MET A 160 -8.22 2.14 -3.58
N VAL A 161 -7.01 1.76 -3.18
CA VAL A 161 -6.74 1.05 -1.91
C VAL A 161 -5.63 1.79 -1.18
N MET A 162 -5.91 2.29 0.02
CA MET A 162 -4.95 3.05 0.82
C MET A 162 -4.84 2.44 2.21
N ILE A 163 -3.64 2.42 2.77
CA ILE A 163 -3.45 2.24 4.21
C ILE A 163 -3.00 3.56 4.82
N SER A 164 -3.62 3.96 5.93
CA SER A 164 -3.29 5.17 6.66
C SER A 164 -3.36 4.93 8.16
N ARG A 165 -2.84 5.87 8.96
CA ARG A 165 -3.10 5.88 10.40
C ARG A 165 -4.58 6.11 10.66
N ALA A 166 -5.09 5.44 11.68
CA ALA A 166 -6.50 5.55 12.03
C ALA A 166 -6.88 6.97 12.53
N ASP A 167 -5.95 7.68 13.17
CA ASP A 167 -6.13 9.08 13.62
C ASP A 167 -6.12 10.11 12.48
N ARG A 168 -5.96 9.65 11.23
CA ARG A 168 -5.95 10.47 10.01
C ARG A 168 -7.07 10.10 9.04
N LEU A 169 -7.98 9.22 9.46
CA LEU A 169 -9.09 8.75 8.64
C LEU A 169 -10.01 9.90 8.22
N ASP A 170 -10.22 10.87 9.11
CA ASP A 170 -11.01 12.08 8.87
C ASP A 170 -10.53 12.86 7.63
N GLU A 171 -9.21 13.04 7.49
CA GLU A 171 -8.61 13.70 6.34
C GLU A 171 -8.79 12.92 5.05
N VAL A 172 -8.59 11.60 5.08
CA VAL A 172 -8.80 10.75 3.90
C VAL A 172 -10.26 10.83 3.44
N LEU A 173 -11.21 10.75 4.38
CA LEU A 173 -12.64 10.82 4.07
C LEU A 173 -13.06 12.20 3.56
N ALA A 174 -12.54 13.28 4.16
CA ALA A 174 -12.81 14.65 3.73
C ALA A 174 -12.23 14.93 2.34
N ALA A 175 -11.12 14.27 1.98
CA ALA A 175 -10.47 14.45 0.69
C ALA A 175 -11.10 13.65 -0.46
N LEU A 176 -11.96 12.66 -0.19
CA LEU A 176 -12.58 11.86 -1.25
C LEU A 176 -13.45 12.74 -2.15
N PRO A 177 -13.14 12.85 -3.46
CA PRO A 177 -14.05 13.49 -4.41
C PRO A 177 -15.46 12.89 -4.39
N PRO A 178 -16.51 13.68 -4.71
CA PRO A 178 -17.88 13.17 -4.84
C PRO A 178 -18.07 12.05 -5.87
N ILE A 179 -17.10 11.86 -6.77
CA ILE A 179 -17.11 10.76 -7.74
C ILE A 179 -16.75 9.41 -7.13
N PHE A 180 -16.21 9.35 -5.90
CA PHE A 180 -15.99 8.10 -5.20
C PHE A 180 -17.23 7.68 -4.41
N GLY A 181 -17.51 6.39 -4.45
CA GLY A 181 -18.46 5.73 -3.56
C GLY A 181 -18.04 4.28 -3.34
N ASP A 182 -18.94 3.48 -2.78
CA ASP A 182 -18.64 2.08 -2.40
C ASP A 182 -17.39 2.00 -1.51
N VAL A 183 -17.31 2.93 -0.56
CA VAL A 183 -16.17 3.07 0.34
C VAL A 183 -16.23 1.95 1.37
N SER A 184 -15.14 1.23 1.57
CA SER A 184 -15.04 0.27 2.69
C SER A 184 -13.84 0.58 3.55
N LEU A 185 -14.04 0.52 4.86
CA LEU A 185 -13.05 0.79 5.88
C LEU A 185 -12.82 -0.48 6.69
N ARG A 186 -11.57 -0.89 6.84
CA ARG A 186 -11.20 -1.99 7.74
C ARG A 186 -10.17 -1.48 8.74
N ALA A 187 -10.61 -1.30 9.98
CA ALA A 187 -9.75 -0.88 11.08
C ALA A 187 -8.75 -2.00 11.44
N ILE A 188 -7.53 -1.62 11.80
CA ILE A 188 -6.45 -2.55 12.16
C ILE A 188 -6.00 -2.25 13.59
N HIS A 189 -6.13 -3.25 14.44
CA HIS A 189 -5.81 -3.17 15.87
C HIS A 189 -4.62 -4.07 16.17
N SER A 190 -3.67 -3.58 16.98
CA SER A 190 -2.54 -4.40 17.41
C SER A 190 -3.00 -5.57 18.29
N LEU A 191 -3.94 -5.30 19.20
CA LEU A 191 -4.57 -6.24 20.14
C LEU A 191 -6.10 -6.02 20.13
N PRO A 192 -6.91 -6.99 20.59
CA PRO A 192 -8.38 -6.91 20.55
C PRO A 192 -8.95 -5.65 21.21
N ASP A 193 -8.41 -5.26 22.37
CA ASP A 193 -8.91 -4.12 23.16
C ASP A 193 -8.12 -2.82 22.92
N ALA A 194 -7.14 -2.84 22.02
CA ALA A 194 -6.38 -1.65 21.68
C ALA A 194 -7.16 -0.76 20.69
N PRO A 195 -6.98 0.57 20.72
CA PRO A 195 -7.45 1.44 19.64
C PRO A 195 -6.88 1.02 18.28
N ALA A 196 -7.63 1.29 17.21
CA ALA A 196 -7.12 1.09 15.86
C ALA A 196 -5.88 1.97 15.64
N SER A 197 -4.82 1.37 15.11
CA SER A 197 -3.57 2.08 14.78
C SER A 197 -3.48 2.43 13.30
N ARG A 198 -4.14 1.62 12.46
CA ARG A 198 -4.22 1.78 11.01
C ARG A 198 -5.64 1.53 10.54
N VAL A 199 -5.91 1.94 9.32
CA VAL A 199 -7.13 1.63 8.60
C VAL A 199 -6.78 1.38 7.13
N LEU A 200 -7.32 0.29 6.58
CA LEU A 200 -7.38 0.07 5.15
C LEU A 200 -8.65 0.73 4.61
N ILE A 201 -8.49 1.56 3.58
CA ILE A 201 -9.57 2.27 2.90
C ILE A 201 -9.61 1.78 1.46
N THR A 202 -10.79 1.41 0.98
CA THR A 202 -11.06 1.28 -0.46
C THR A 202 -12.15 2.25 -0.89
N ALA A 203 -12.06 2.76 -2.12
CA ALA A 203 -13.10 3.57 -2.74
C ALA A 203 -13.14 3.32 -4.26
N ARG A 204 -14.33 3.39 -4.86
CA ARG A 204 -14.54 3.10 -6.30
C ARG A 204 -14.89 4.37 -7.08
N LYS A 205 -14.11 4.69 -8.11
CA LYS A 205 -14.31 5.90 -8.93
C LYS A 205 -15.51 5.74 -9.87
N GLY A 206 -16.42 6.69 -9.85
CA GLY A 206 -17.63 6.71 -10.68
C GLY A 206 -18.67 5.65 -10.29
N ILE A 207 -18.59 5.14 -9.05
CA ILE A 207 -19.55 4.17 -8.51
C ILE A 207 -20.26 4.81 -7.32
N SER A 208 -21.59 4.73 -7.30
CA SER A 208 -22.37 5.08 -6.11
C SER A 208 -22.47 3.87 -5.18
N GLY A 209 -22.40 4.11 -3.88
CA GLY A 209 -22.52 3.08 -2.86
C GLY A 209 -22.26 3.66 -1.47
N ALA A 210 -22.89 3.07 -0.46
CA ALA A 210 -22.71 3.48 0.93
C ALA A 210 -21.28 3.19 1.41
N LEU A 211 -20.85 3.96 2.41
CA LEU A 211 -19.67 3.62 3.19
C LEU A 211 -19.98 2.41 4.09
N THR A 212 -19.07 1.44 4.12
CA THR A 212 -19.17 0.24 4.95
C THR A 212 -17.98 0.16 5.92
N MET A 213 -18.27 -0.02 7.21
CA MET A 213 -17.25 -0.41 8.19
C MET A 213 -17.21 -1.93 8.26
N LEU A 214 -16.06 -2.51 7.92
CA LEU A 214 -15.84 -3.95 7.93
C LEU A 214 -15.40 -4.41 9.33
N PRO A 215 -15.57 -5.71 9.67
CA PRO A 215 -14.98 -6.27 10.87
C PRO A 215 -13.48 -5.98 10.94
N PRO A 216 -12.96 -5.60 12.12
CA PRO A 216 -11.57 -5.19 12.25
C PRO A 216 -10.63 -6.35 11.93
N LEU A 217 -9.41 -6.01 11.50
CA LEU A 217 -8.29 -6.93 11.49
C LEU A 217 -7.52 -6.78 12.81
N ILE A 218 -7.46 -7.85 13.59
CA ILE A 218 -6.67 -7.89 14.83
C ILE A 218 -5.34 -8.57 14.53
N LEU A 219 -4.23 -7.89 14.76
CA LEU A 219 -2.90 -8.42 14.41
C LEU A 219 -2.45 -9.53 15.35
N ARG A 220 -2.67 -9.33 16.66
CA ARG A 220 -2.20 -10.25 17.71
C ARG A 220 -3.29 -10.60 18.70
N LYS A 221 -3.22 -11.82 19.25
CA LYS A 221 -4.06 -12.25 20.38
C LYS A 221 -3.55 -11.68 21.69
N ASP A 222 -2.23 -11.60 21.82
CA ASP A 222 -1.48 -11.11 22.98
C ASP A 222 -0.11 -10.55 22.53
N ALA A 223 0.79 -10.24 23.47
CA ALA A 223 2.09 -9.66 23.13
C ALA A 223 2.95 -10.53 22.20
N GLU A 224 2.78 -11.85 22.23
CA GLU A 224 3.66 -12.82 21.58
C GLU A 224 3.02 -13.42 20.32
N ASN A 225 1.71 -13.68 20.37
CA ASN A 225 1.02 -14.51 19.39
C ASN A 225 0.24 -13.70 18.34
N LEU A 226 0.46 -13.99 17.06
CA LEU A 226 -0.39 -13.49 15.97
C LEU A 226 -1.80 -14.12 16.03
N THR A 227 -2.78 -13.42 15.48
CA THR A 227 -4.07 -14.05 15.13
C THR A 227 -3.89 -14.98 13.93
N ALA A 228 -4.81 -15.94 13.74
CA ALA A 228 -4.76 -16.85 12.60
C ALA A 228 -4.88 -16.09 11.25
N GLU A 229 -5.67 -15.02 11.21
CA GLU A 229 -5.78 -14.17 10.02
C GLU A 229 -4.45 -13.46 9.72
N MET A 230 -3.81 -12.86 10.72
CA MET A 230 -2.53 -12.17 10.53
C MET A 230 -1.39 -13.13 10.19
N ASP A 231 -1.37 -14.32 10.78
CA ASP A 231 -0.43 -15.39 10.45
C ASP A 231 -0.56 -15.83 8.98
N ALA A 232 -1.79 -16.08 8.53
CA ALA A 232 -2.07 -16.42 7.13
C ALA A 232 -1.65 -15.30 6.17
N ILE A 233 -1.81 -14.03 6.54
CA ILE A 233 -1.37 -12.89 5.74
C ILE A 233 0.16 -12.81 5.67
N SER A 234 0.84 -12.86 6.82
CA SER A 234 2.30 -12.60 6.92
C SER A 234 3.19 -13.78 6.53
N HIS A 235 2.72 -15.01 6.65
CA HIS A 235 3.49 -16.22 6.30
C HIS A 235 2.97 -16.88 5.02
N HIS A 236 1.66 -16.82 4.77
CA HIS A 236 1.02 -17.54 3.65
C HIS A 236 0.44 -16.63 2.55
N ARG A 237 0.71 -15.32 2.61
CA ARG A 237 0.30 -14.33 1.60
C ARG A 237 -1.23 -14.31 1.37
N ALA A 238 -2.01 -14.66 2.39
CA ALA A 238 -3.47 -14.65 2.31
C ALA A 238 -3.99 -13.25 1.99
N ALA A 239 -5.13 -13.19 1.29
CA ALA A 239 -5.77 -11.93 0.92
C ALA A 239 -6.59 -11.35 2.09
N ILE A 240 -6.62 -10.02 2.18
CA ILE A 240 -7.56 -9.28 3.03
C ILE A 240 -8.78 -8.94 2.16
N ASP A 241 -9.96 -9.40 2.57
CA ASP A 241 -11.19 -8.97 1.92
C ASP A 241 -11.56 -7.55 2.38
N LEU A 242 -11.69 -6.65 1.41
CA LEU A 242 -12.15 -5.27 1.59
C LEU A 242 -13.51 -5.04 0.93
N LEU A 243 -14.24 -6.10 0.60
CA LEU A 243 -15.59 -6.00 0.04
C LEU A 243 -16.66 -6.16 1.14
N PRO A 244 -17.80 -5.45 1.01
CA PRO A 244 -18.94 -5.68 1.90
C PRO A 244 -19.42 -7.14 1.81
N PRO A 245 -19.77 -7.79 2.93
CA PRO A 245 -20.35 -9.13 2.93
C PRO A 245 -21.54 -9.23 1.97
N GLY A 246 -21.56 -10.25 1.10
CA GLY A 246 -22.68 -10.51 0.18
C GLY A 246 -22.50 -10.03 -1.26
N ARG A 247 -21.41 -9.33 -1.60
CA ARG A 247 -21.01 -9.08 -3.00
C ARG A 247 -19.94 -10.10 -3.44
N ASN A 248 -20.38 -11.30 -3.81
CA ASN A 248 -19.51 -12.33 -4.38
C ASN A 248 -19.06 -11.94 -5.80
N PHE A 249 -17.78 -11.59 -5.99
CA PHE A 249 -17.11 -11.81 -7.27
C PHE A 249 -16.26 -13.07 -7.13
N GLY A 250 -16.82 -14.20 -7.55
CA GLY A 250 -16.08 -15.45 -7.76
C GLY A 250 -15.40 -16.02 -6.52
N LYS A 251 -15.98 -17.08 -5.95
CA LYS A 251 -15.21 -18.02 -5.12
C LYS A 251 -13.97 -18.46 -5.91
N VAL A 252 -12.79 -17.97 -5.54
CA VAL A 252 -11.54 -18.61 -5.97
C VAL A 252 -11.32 -19.79 -5.02
N ARG A 253 -11.48 -20.99 -5.58
CA ARG A 253 -10.97 -22.23 -5.00
C ARG A 253 -9.46 -22.06 -4.79
N LEU A 254 -8.99 -22.38 -3.59
CA LEU A 254 -7.57 -22.63 -3.35
C LEU A 254 -7.09 -23.66 -4.37
N PRO A 255 -5.99 -23.42 -5.11
CA PRO A 255 -5.35 -24.50 -5.84
C PRO A 255 -4.74 -25.47 -4.82
N TYR A 256 -4.87 -26.76 -5.13
CA TYR A 256 -4.10 -27.84 -4.51
C TYR A 256 -2.59 -27.59 -4.68
#